data_AF-A0A539ELS2-F1
#
_entry.id   AF-A0A539ELS2-F1
#
_cell.length_a   1.000
_cell.length_b   1.000
_cell.length_c   1.000
_cell.angle_alpha   90.00
_cell.angle_beta   90.00
_cell.angle_gamma   90.00
#
_symmetry.space_group_name_H-M   'P 1'
#
loop_
_entity.id
_entity.type
_entity.pdbx_description
1 polymer ?
#
loop_
_entity_poly.entity_id
_entity_poly.type
_entity_poly.pdbx_seq_one_letter_code
_entity_poly.pdbx_strand_id
1 'polypeptide(L)'
;MTKFLMAAVLASVSTAQAAPSVNFDKGLDAKAFLSQAKKEAKADKTDLKGAGLKYRTERDCARFTFSPDGPTTSEAVWLRSTEYYEECYNTGDPRNGGGRYCHEVPRYTHRERVQLELRNRQKLFPWEKETFEVCLDGSWLNLYSIRTAHEYKANRSGGDYVLNAGARKAMDPDSNGIEASAPAAQDKAVAVAFKDRWASYYAGEKVKIKASLKREVEGWFDPTLKEVEVVFDAAETYTLDFNAYAKDFSEALKPGKKYYVEWGFSRHGKVSKDTYMKVGDGPTAVYQPTLMEVASLY
;
A
#
# COMPACT_ATOMS: atom_id res chain seq x y z
N MET A 1 12.32 37.15 23.43
CA MET A 1 12.86 38.05 22.39
C MET A 1 14.30 37.67 22.15
N THR A 2 14.60 36.97 21.06
CA THR A 2 15.98 36.80 20.58
C THR A 2 15.92 36.39 19.11
N LYS A 3 16.01 37.38 18.22
CA LYS A 3 16.17 37.19 16.78
C LYS A 3 17.65 36.99 16.52
N PHE A 4 18.06 35.79 16.13
CA PHE A 4 19.38 35.57 15.55
C PHE A 4 19.29 35.67 14.03
N LEU A 5 20.10 36.59 13.50
CA LEU A 5 20.37 36.84 12.10
C LEU A 5 21.03 35.60 11.46
N MET A 6 20.44 35.08 10.39
CA MET A 6 21.16 34.28 9.40
C MET A 6 21.68 35.22 8.32
N ALA A 7 22.99 35.47 8.34
CA ALA A 7 23.73 36.13 7.28
C ALA A 7 24.42 35.08 6.39
N ALA A 8 24.03 35.11 5.12
CA ALA A 8 24.78 34.79 3.89
C ALA A 8 25.95 33.78 3.92
N VAL A 9 25.76 32.67 3.21
CA VAL A 9 26.81 32.03 2.40
C VAL A 9 26.29 31.95 0.97
N LEU A 10 26.74 32.86 0.11
CA LEU A 10 26.53 32.83 -1.34
C LEU A 10 27.82 33.34 -1.98
N ALA A 11 28.76 32.43 -2.18
CA ALA A 11 29.96 32.69 -2.95
C ALA A 11 30.31 31.45 -3.76
N SER A 12 29.88 31.44 -5.04
CA SER A 12 30.68 30.95 -6.17
C SER A 12 29.82 30.82 -7.44
N VAL A 13 29.70 31.91 -8.22
CA VAL A 13 29.54 31.83 -9.67
C VAL A 13 30.51 32.83 -10.29
N SER A 14 31.69 32.33 -10.63
CA SER A 14 32.75 33.09 -11.30
C SER A 14 32.58 32.97 -12.80
N THR A 15 31.78 33.84 -13.41
CA THR A 15 31.88 34.12 -14.84
C THR A 15 32.18 35.60 -15.01
N ALA A 16 33.36 35.88 -15.56
CA ALA A 16 33.92 37.21 -15.73
C ALA A 16 33.11 38.04 -16.74
N GLN A 17 32.05 38.67 -16.26
CA GLN A 17 31.56 39.94 -16.78
C GLN A 17 31.73 40.95 -15.65
N ALA A 18 32.27 42.13 -15.95
CA ALA A 18 32.54 43.16 -14.96
C ALA A 18 31.24 43.55 -14.24
N ALA A 19 30.97 42.92 -13.11
CA ALA A 19 29.83 43.25 -12.27
C ALA A 19 30.04 44.68 -11.72
N PRO A 20 28.99 45.51 -11.70
CA PRO A 20 29.09 46.85 -11.13
C PRO A 20 29.56 46.74 -9.67
N SER A 21 30.61 47.48 -9.31
CA SER A 21 31.15 47.51 -7.96
C SER A 21 30.07 47.96 -6.98
N VAL A 22 29.56 47.04 -6.16
CA VAL A 22 28.55 47.36 -5.14
C VAL A 22 29.26 48.09 -4.00
N ASN A 23 28.91 49.36 -3.79
CA ASN A 23 29.42 50.16 -2.69
C ASN A 23 28.54 49.95 -1.44
N PHE A 24 29.07 49.23 -0.45
CA PHE A 24 28.33 48.86 0.76
C PHE A 24 28.19 50.01 1.78
N ASP A 25 28.91 51.12 1.61
CA ASP A 25 28.92 52.23 2.55
C ASP A 25 27.70 53.17 2.41
N LYS A 26 26.93 53.05 1.32
CA LYS A 26 25.77 53.93 1.04
C LYS A 26 24.41 53.35 1.42
N GLY A 27 24.37 52.24 2.15
CA GLY A 27 23.13 51.54 2.49
C GLY A 27 22.59 50.79 1.28
N LEU A 28 22.56 49.47 1.37
CA LEU A 28 22.12 48.62 0.27
C LEU A 28 20.60 48.66 0.19
N ASP A 29 20.06 49.27 -0.86
CA ASP A 29 18.61 49.21 -1.13
C ASP A 29 18.26 47.78 -1.56
N ALA A 30 17.94 46.96 -0.56
CA ALA A 30 17.59 45.57 -0.73
C ALA A 30 16.41 45.37 -1.70
N LYS A 31 15.49 46.34 -1.81
CA LYS A 31 14.37 46.27 -2.77
C LYS A 31 14.85 46.47 -4.19
N ALA A 32 15.70 47.47 -4.43
CA ALA A 32 16.28 47.72 -5.75
C ALA A 32 17.09 46.51 -6.23
N PHE A 33 17.95 45.96 -5.35
CA PHE A 33 18.75 44.77 -5.64
C PHE A 33 17.87 43.54 -5.94
N LEU A 34 16.86 43.24 -5.11
CA LEU A 34 15.91 42.14 -5.37
C LEU A 34 15.13 42.34 -6.67
N SER A 35 14.78 43.58 -7.01
CA SER A 35 14.06 43.89 -8.25
C SER A 35 14.92 43.66 -9.50
N GLN A 36 16.21 43.99 -9.41
CA GLN A 36 17.17 43.80 -10.48
C GLN A 36 17.52 42.31 -10.65
N ALA A 37 17.77 41.61 -9.55
CA ALA A 37 17.95 40.15 -9.56
C ALA A 37 16.72 39.41 -10.10
N LYS A 38 15.49 39.85 -9.77
CA LYS A 38 14.26 39.28 -10.36
C LYS A 38 14.10 39.60 -11.85
N LYS A 39 14.56 40.76 -12.32
CA LYS A 39 14.55 41.13 -13.74
C LYS A 39 15.58 40.31 -14.53
N GLU A 40 16.79 40.18 -14.00
CA GLU A 40 17.86 39.36 -14.57
C GLU A 40 17.46 37.88 -14.58
N ALA A 41 16.95 37.33 -13.48
CA ALA A 41 16.41 35.97 -13.44
C ALA A 41 15.19 35.74 -14.36
N LYS A 42 14.46 36.79 -14.75
CA LYS A 42 13.40 36.72 -15.77
C LYS A 42 13.94 36.83 -17.19
N ALA A 43 15.02 37.57 -17.42
CA ALA A 43 15.71 37.65 -18.71
C ALA A 43 16.52 36.38 -19.00
N ASP A 44 17.02 35.72 -17.96
CA ASP A 44 17.78 34.47 -18.03
C ASP A 44 16.87 33.22 -18.15
N LYS A 45 15.54 33.39 -18.02
CA LYS A 45 14.56 32.32 -18.30
C LYS A 45 14.48 31.95 -19.79
N THR A 46 15.06 32.75 -20.68
CA THR A 46 14.92 32.57 -22.12
C THR A 46 15.96 31.66 -22.77
N ASP A 47 17.09 31.35 -22.12
CA ASP A 47 18.18 30.56 -22.75
C ASP A 47 18.62 29.28 -22.03
N LEU A 48 17.96 28.89 -20.93
CA LEU A 48 17.96 27.50 -20.47
C LEU A 48 16.70 26.78 -20.97
N LYS A 49 16.43 26.86 -22.27
CA LYS A 49 15.87 25.68 -22.97
C LYS A 49 16.96 24.63 -22.90
N GLY A 50 17.11 24.00 -21.73
CA GLY A 50 18.05 22.91 -21.53
C GLY A 50 17.86 22.00 -22.72
N ALA A 51 18.89 21.87 -23.54
CA ALA A 51 18.93 20.90 -24.61
C ALA A 51 18.54 19.60 -23.93
N GLY A 52 17.27 19.21 -24.12
CA GLY A 52 16.61 18.22 -23.27
C GLY A 52 17.19 16.88 -23.65
N LEU A 53 18.38 16.59 -23.14
CA LEU A 53 18.96 15.27 -23.15
C LEU A 53 17.95 14.43 -22.38
N LYS A 54 17.10 13.74 -23.14
CA LYS A 54 16.19 12.76 -22.61
C LYS A 54 17.07 11.60 -22.16
N TYR A 55 17.39 11.61 -20.89
CA TYR A 55 17.98 10.46 -20.23
C TYR A 55 16.84 9.52 -19.87
N ARG A 56 16.94 8.27 -20.33
CA ARG A 56 16.08 7.18 -19.89
C ARG A 56 16.92 6.20 -19.12
N THR A 57 16.40 5.73 -18.00
CA THR A 57 17.04 4.71 -17.18
C THR A 57 16.15 3.48 -17.14
N GLU A 58 16.75 2.30 -17.21
CA GLU A 58 16.06 1.04 -16.96
C GLU A 58 16.01 0.77 -15.47
N ARG A 59 14.80 0.71 -14.89
CA ARG A 59 14.62 0.36 -13.49
C ARG A 59 14.55 -1.16 -13.32
N ASP A 60 15.43 -1.69 -12.49
CA ASP A 60 15.43 -3.11 -12.11
C ASP A 60 15.17 -3.26 -10.61
N CYS A 61 14.23 -4.11 -10.23
CA CYS A 61 13.72 -4.23 -8.87
C CYS A 61 13.72 -5.67 -8.40
N ALA A 62 14.18 -5.90 -7.17
CA ALA A 62 14.00 -7.15 -6.46
C ALA A 62 13.07 -6.97 -5.26
N ARG A 63 12.21 -7.95 -5.05
CA ARG A 63 11.28 -8.00 -3.91
C ARG A 63 11.76 -9.05 -2.91
N PHE A 64 11.84 -8.64 -1.65
CA PHE A 64 12.26 -9.48 -0.54
C PHE A 64 11.10 -9.66 0.42
N THR A 65 10.78 -10.89 0.78
CA THR A 65 9.68 -11.22 1.70
C THR A 65 10.20 -12.02 2.88
N PHE A 66 9.87 -11.54 4.08
CA PHE A 66 10.24 -12.16 5.35
C PHE A 66 8.99 -12.70 6.03
N SER A 67 8.98 -14.01 6.29
CA SER A 67 7.92 -14.69 7.04
C SER A 67 8.18 -14.64 8.55
N PRO A 68 7.22 -15.06 9.38
CA PRO A 68 7.37 -15.06 10.83
C PRO A 68 8.50 -15.94 11.33
N ASP A 69 8.62 -17.15 10.75
CA ASP A 69 9.63 -18.14 11.11
C ASP A 69 10.79 -18.22 10.11
N GLY A 70 10.82 -17.30 9.13
CA GLY A 70 11.88 -17.23 8.12
C GLY A 70 13.16 -16.58 8.65
N PRO A 71 14.27 -16.70 7.89
CA PRO A 71 15.53 -16.04 8.23
C PRO A 71 15.33 -14.52 8.25
N THR A 72 16.08 -13.82 9.10
CA THR A 72 16.07 -12.35 9.16
C THR A 72 16.98 -11.71 8.12
N THR A 73 17.76 -12.50 7.40
CA THR A 73 18.63 -12.05 6.31
C THR A 73 18.15 -12.66 5.00
N SER A 74 17.97 -11.85 3.97
CA SER A 74 17.60 -12.33 2.64
C SER A 74 18.76 -13.01 1.94
N GLU A 75 18.46 -13.70 0.85
CA GLU A 75 19.49 -14.00 -0.15
C GLU A 75 20.00 -12.70 -0.79
N ALA A 76 21.23 -12.74 -1.29
CA ALA A 76 21.80 -11.63 -2.04
C ALA A 76 21.41 -11.75 -3.52
N VAL A 77 20.99 -10.64 -4.12
CA VAL A 77 20.58 -10.57 -5.52
C VAL A 77 21.35 -9.46 -6.22
N TRP A 78 21.60 -9.62 -7.52
CA TRP A 78 22.23 -8.60 -8.34
C TRP A 78 21.16 -7.84 -9.11
N LEU A 79 21.16 -6.52 -8.97
CA LEU A 79 20.35 -5.62 -9.78
C LEU A 79 21.22 -4.98 -10.87
N ARG A 80 20.59 -4.67 -12.00
CA ARG A 80 21.25 -4.00 -13.13
C ARG A 80 20.39 -2.89 -13.69
N SER A 81 20.96 -1.69 -13.83
CA SER A 81 20.30 -0.57 -14.50
C SER A 81 21.17 -0.03 -15.62
N THR A 82 20.58 0.17 -16.79
CA THR A 82 21.25 0.79 -17.95
C THR A 82 20.72 2.20 -18.17
N GLU A 83 21.64 3.16 -18.24
CA GLU A 83 21.33 4.54 -18.64
C GLU A 83 21.45 4.68 -20.15
N TYR A 84 20.41 5.21 -20.76
CA TYR A 84 20.34 5.55 -22.19
C TYR A 84 20.38 7.06 -22.35
N TYR A 85 21.11 7.50 -23.36
CA TYR A 85 21.01 8.88 -23.84
C TYR A 85 20.50 8.87 -25.28
N GLU A 86 19.76 9.93 -25.62
CA GLU A 86 19.30 10.14 -26.98
C GLU A 86 20.43 10.74 -27.83
N GLU A 87 20.91 9.98 -28.81
CA GLU A 87 21.83 10.46 -29.82
C GLU A 87 21.06 10.84 -31.08
N CYS A 88 21.24 12.08 -31.52
CA CYS A 88 20.57 12.59 -32.70
C CYS A 88 21.56 13.03 -33.76
N TYR A 89 21.32 12.61 -34.99
CA TYR A 89 22.04 13.09 -36.15
C TYR A 89 21.06 13.68 -37.16
N ASN A 90 21.53 14.67 -37.91
CA ASN A 90 20.74 15.25 -39.00
C ASN A 90 20.84 14.31 -40.20
N THR A 91 19.69 13.87 -40.71
CA THR A 91 19.61 13.03 -41.91
C THR A 91 19.13 13.86 -43.08
N GLY A 92 19.93 13.93 -44.15
CA GLY A 92 19.61 14.70 -45.36
C GLY A 92 19.90 16.20 -45.25
N ASP A 93 19.64 16.92 -46.33
CA ASP A 93 19.72 18.39 -46.35
C ASP A 93 18.47 18.98 -45.66
N PRO A 94 18.63 19.79 -44.59
CA PRO A 94 17.51 20.44 -43.91
C PRO A 94 16.58 21.26 -44.82
N ARG A 95 17.06 21.72 -45.99
CA ARG A 95 16.27 22.47 -46.97
C ARG A 95 15.38 21.59 -47.86
N ASN A 96 15.70 20.29 -47.96
CA ASN A 96 15.03 19.33 -48.84
C ASN A 96 14.28 18.25 -48.05
N GLY A 97 13.74 18.60 -46.88
CA GLY A 97 13.01 17.67 -46.02
C GLY A 97 13.89 16.78 -45.13
N GLY A 98 15.18 17.08 -45.01
CA GLY A 98 16.04 16.44 -44.01
C GLY A 98 15.56 16.72 -42.59
N GLY A 99 15.43 15.66 -41.79
CA GLY A 99 14.98 15.72 -40.40
C GLY A 99 16.09 15.40 -39.41
N ARG A 100 15.82 15.64 -38.12
CA ARG A 100 16.64 15.15 -37.01
C ARG A 100 16.18 13.74 -36.66
N TYR A 101 17.02 12.75 -36.89
CA TYR A 101 16.78 11.37 -36.47
C TYR A 101 17.45 11.14 -35.12
N CYS A 102 16.69 10.68 -34.14
CA CYS A 102 17.15 10.43 -32.78
C CYS A 102 16.93 8.96 -32.43
N HIS A 103 17.91 8.34 -31.78
CA HIS A 103 17.78 6.98 -31.24
C HIS A 103 18.45 6.89 -29.87
N GLU A 104 18.01 5.94 -29.06
CA GLU A 104 18.59 5.68 -27.74
C GLU A 104 19.82 4.79 -27.87
N VAL A 105 20.90 5.19 -27.19
CA VAL A 105 22.14 4.41 -27.10
C VAL A 105 22.51 4.21 -25.62
N PRO A 106 22.88 2.99 -25.22
CA PRO A 106 23.28 2.70 -23.85
C PRO A 106 24.62 3.39 -23.54
N ARG A 107 24.70 4.07 -22.40
CA ARG A 107 25.89 4.81 -21.96
C ARG A 107 26.62 4.12 -20.82
N TYR A 108 25.91 3.94 -19.72
CA TYR A 108 26.43 3.36 -18.49
C TYR A 108 25.54 2.20 -18.07
N THR A 109 26.15 1.12 -17.60
CA THR A 109 25.44 0.01 -16.97
C THR A 109 25.93 -0.09 -15.54
N HIS A 110 25.03 0.16 -14.60
CA HIS A 110 25.25 0.02 -13.18
C HIS A 110 24.84 -1.38 -12.73
N ARG A 111 25.59 -1.94 -11.79
CA ARG A 111 25.28 -3.24 -11.18
C ARG A 111 25.53 -3.14 -9.69
N GLU A 112 24.57 -3.58 -8.91
CA GLU A 112 24.66 -3.56 -7.45
C GLU A 112 24.22 -4.91 -6.89
N ARG A 113 25.02 -5.45 -5.97
CA ARG A 113 24.63 -6.61 -5.17
C ARG A 113 23.88 -6.11 -3.94
N VAL A 114 22.70 -6.64 -3.71
CA VAL A 114 21.79 -6.21 -2.65
C VAL A 114 21.43 -7.39 -1.76
N GLN A 115 21.61 -7.21 -0.46
CA GLN A 115 21.09 -8.08 0.59
C GLN A 115 20.40 -7.24 1.67
N LEU A 116 19.32 -7.77 2.23
CA LEU A 116 18.59 -7.14 3.33
C LEU A 116 18.80 -7.94 4.62
N GLU A 117 19.11 -7.24 5.71
CA GLU A 117 19.18 -7.81 7.07
C GLU A 117 18.21 -7.08 7.99
N LEU A 118 17.25 -7.81 8.59
CA LEU A 118 16.32 -7.29 9.59
C LEU A 118 16.90 -7.48 11.00
N ARG A 119 17.06 -6.39 11.75
CA ARG A 119 17.54 -6.40 13.14
C ARG A 119 16.48 -5.91 14.11
N ASN A 120 16.52 -6.42 15.34
CA ASN A 120 15.62 -6.04 16.43
C ASN A 120 14.13 -6.25 16.13
N ARG A 121 13.81 -7.09 15.14
CA ARG A 121 12.44 -7.40 14.73
C ARG A 121 11.74 -8.23 15.80
N GLN A 122 10.63 -7.75 16.34
CA GLN A 122 9.77 -8.58 17.18
C GLN A 122 9.15 -9.71 16.35
N LYS A 123 8.80 -10.82 16.99
CA LYS A 123 8.17 -11.94 16.29
C LYS A 123 6.91 -11.46 15.54
N LEU A 124 6.83 -11.78 14.25
CA LEU A 124 5.65 -11.49 13.44
C LEU A 124 4.51 -12.43 13.86
N PHE A 125 3.27 -12.01 13.63
CA PHE A 125 2.14 -12.92 13.79
C PHE A 125 2.13 -13.97 12.67
N PRO A 126 1.55 -15.16 12.88
CA PRO A 126 1.60 -16.27 11.91
C PRO A 126 1.15 -15.92 10.48
N TRP A 127 0.23 -14.96 10.32
CA TRP A 127 -0.28 -14.51 9.01
C TRP A 127 0.46 -13.31 8.43
N GLU A 128 1.33 -12.66 9.22
CA GLU A 128 2.04 -11.49 8.77
C GLU A 128 3.24 -11.84 7.90
N LYS A 129 3.50 -10.98 6.93
CA LYS A 129 4.69 -11.01 6.10
C LYS A 129 5.18 -9.58 5.92
N GLU A 130 6.49 -9.41 5.94
CA GLU A 130 7.11 -8.14 5.63
C GLU A 130 7.73 -8.20 4.25
N THR A 131 7.37 -7.25 3.39
CA THR A 131 7.80 -7.17 2.01
C THR A 131 8.47 -5.83 1.77
N PHE A 132 9.69 -5.91 1.25
CA PHE A 132 10.50 -4.79 0.82
C PHE A 132 10.78 -4.91 -0.67
N GLU A 133 10.97 -3.78 -1.33
CA GLU A 133 11.37 -3.73 -2.73
C GLU A 133 12.59 -2.83 -2.84
N VAL A 134 13.67 -3.35 -3.43
CA VAL A 134 14.86 -2.56 -3.71
C VAL A 134 14.97 -2.41 -5.22
N CYS A 135 15.10 -1.18 -5.69
CA CYS A 135 15.22 -0.89 -7.11
C CYS A 135 16.50 -0.11 -7.40
N LEU A 136 17.20 -0.51 -8.45
CA LEU A 136 18.30 0.22 -9.04
C LEU A 136 17.79 0.98 -10.26
N ASP A 137 17.94 2.31 -10.25
CA ASP A 137 17.49 3.22 -11.30
C ASP A 137 18.63 4.19 -11.65
N GLY A 138 19.30 3.95 -12.77
CA GLY A 138 20.64 4.46 -13.04
C GLY A 138 21.61 4.01 -11.95
N SER A 139 22.29 4.97 -11.32
CA SER A 139 23.16 4.76 -10.15
C SER A 139 22.41 4.81 -8.80
N TRP A 140 21.10 5.07 -8.81
CA TRP A 140 20.32 5.28 -7.59
C TRP A 140 19.70 3.99 -7.10
N LEU A 141 20.18 3.50 -5.96
CA LEU A 141 19.58 2.36 -5.26
C LEU A 141 18.57 2.86 -4.22
N ASN A 142 17.31 2.50 -4.40
CA ASN A 142 16.19 2.92 -3.56
C ASN A 142 15.54 1.72 -2.88
N LEU A 143 15.23 1.86 -1.59
CA LEU A 143 14.51 0.85 -0.81
C LEU A 143 13.10 1.36 -0.50
N TYR A 144 12.11 0.52 -0.77
CA TYR A 144 10.70 0.76 -0.51
C TYR A 144 10.17 -0.26 0.49
N SER A 145 9.49 0.22 1.54
CA SER A 145 8.75 -0.62 2.48
C SER A 145 7.32 -0.81 1.96
N ILE A 146 7.04 -1.96 1.34
CA ILE A 146 5.73 -2.21 0.69
C ILE A 146 4.69 -2.61 1.74
N ARG A 147 5.01 -3.60 2.57
CA ARG A 147 4.15 -4.11 3.63
C ARG A 147 5.05 -4.48 4.81
N THR A 148 4.96 -3.80 5.94
CA THR A 148 5.85 -4.08 7.09
C THR A 148 5.05 -4.07 8.38
N ALA A 149 5.34 -4.92 9.35
CA ALA A 149 4.68 -4.90 10.67
C ALA A 149 5.36 -3.90 11.62
N HIS A 150 6.54 -3.41 11.25
CA HIS A 150 7.29 -2.42 12.01
C HIS A 150 7.62 -1.20 11.15
N GLU A 151 7.89 -0.09 11.83
CA GLU A 151 8.67 1.01 11.27
C GLU A 151 10.14 0.59 11.19
N TYR A 152 10.81 0.93 10.09
CA TYR A 152 12.19 0.55 9.88
C TYR A 152 13.08 1.76 9.65
N LYS A 153 14.24 1.75 10.31
CA LYS A 153 15.34 2.66 10.00
C LYS A 153 16.38 1.89 9.19
N ALA A 154 16.56 2.30 7.94
CA ALA A 154 17.49 1.66 7.02
C ALA A 154 18.87 2.31 7.10
N ASN A 155 19.89 1.50 7.33
CA ASN A 155 21.30 1.89 7.19
C ASN A 155 21.86 1.17 5.98
N ARG A 156 22.40 1.92 5.01
CA ARG A 156 22.99 1.37 3.78
C ARG A 156 24.50 1.28 3.93
N SER A 157 25.08 0.15 3.52
CA SER A 157 26.52 -0.06 3.42
C SER A 157 26.83 -0.72 2.08
N GLY A 158 27.30 0.05 1.10
CA GLY A 158 27.41 -0.43 -0.29
C GLY A 158 26.01 -0.66 -0.89
N GLY A 159 25.77 -1.83 -1.47
CA GLY A 159 24.45 -2.23 -1.97
C GLY A 159 23.55 -2.90 -0.92
N ASP A 160 24.09 -3.24 0.26
CA ASP A 160 23.36 -3.93 1.31
C ASP A 160 22.65 -2.96 2.26
N TYR A 161 21.53 -3.40 2.82
CA TYR A 161 20.77 -2.64 3.83
C TYR A 161 20.60 -3.43 5.12
N VAL A 162 20.89 -2.77 6.23
CA VAL A 162 20.54 -3.21 7.58
C VAL A 162 19.32 -2.42 8.05
N LEU A 163 18.20 -3.11 8.24
CA LEU A 163 16.92 -2.55 8.62
C LEU A 163 16.68 -2.79 10.11
N ASN A 164 16.74 -1.72 10.91
CA ASN A 164 16.47 -1.81 12.34
C ASN A 164 14.99 -1.56 12.60
N ALA A 165 14.29 -2.58 13.11
CA ALA A 165 12.89 -2.46 13.48
C ALA A 165 12.71 -1.52 14.68
N GLY A 166 11.72 -0.64 14.56
CA GLY A 166 11.29 0.28 15.60
C GLY A 166 9.94 -0.13 16.18
N ALA A 167 9.03 0.84 16.30
CA ALA A 167 7.69 0.58 16.80
C ALA A 167 6.92 -0.35 15.84
N ARG A 168 6.14 -1.25 16.43
CA ARG A 168 5.18 -2.06 15.70
C ARG A 168 4.02 -1.18 15.24
N LYS A 169 3.53 -1.40 14.02
CA LYS A 169 2.34 -0.75 13.47
C LYS A 169 1.25 -1.78 13.20
N ALA A 170 0.00 -1.35 13.33
CA ALA A 170 -1.13 -2.19 13.01
C ALA A 170 -1.10 -2.62 11.54
N MET A 171 -1.50 -3.86 11.26
CA MET A 171 -1.49 -4.47 9.94
C MET A 171 -2.88 -4.93 9.53
N ASP A 172 -3.08 -5.14 8.23
CA ASP A 172 -4.33 -5.74 7.76
C ASP A 172 -4.48 -7.14 8.38
N PRO A 173 -5.67 -7.49 8.90
CA PRO A 173 -5.90 -8.82 9.44
C PRO A 173 -5.75 -9.89 8.36
N ASP A 174 -5.57 -11.14 8.79
CA ASP A 174 -5.56 -12.28 7.88
C ASP A 174 -6.93 -12.42 7.19
N SER A 175 -6.99 -12.30 5.86
CA SER A 175 -8.24 -12.46 5.11
C SER A 175 -8.87 -13.84 5.29
N ASN A 176 -8.05 -14.85 5.63
CA ASN A 176 -8.48 -16.22 5.88
C ASN A 176 -8.50 -16.55 7.38
N GLY A 177 -8.41 -15.53 8.24
CA GLY A 177 -8.36 -15.71 9.69
C GLY A 177 -9.71 -16.06 10.31
N ILE A 178 -10.81 -15.74 9.63
CA ILE A 178 -12.17 -16.10 10.02
C ILE A 178 -12.78 -16.97 8.92
N GLU A 179 -13.51 -18.00 9.30
CA GLU A 179 -14.22 -18.90 8.39
C GLU A 179 -15.71 -18.95 8.77
N ALA A 180 -16.61 -18.82 7.79
CA ALA A 180 -18.05 -18.96 8.01
C ALA A 180 -18.50 -20.42 7.89
N SER A 181 -19.38 -20.85 8.80
CA SER A 181 -20.09 -22.11 8.68
C SER A 181 -21.23 -22.00 7.65
N ALA A 182 -21.74 -23.14 7.21
CA ALA A 182 -23.02 -23.17 6.50
C ALA A 182 -24.13 -22.59 7.40
N PRO A 183 -25.14 -21.89 6.83
CA PRO A 183 -26.31 -21.45 7.59
C PRO A 183 -27.04 -22.64 8.21
N ALA A 184 -27.26 -22.62 9.52
CA ALA A 184 -28.05 -23.62 10.22
C ALA A 184 -29.45 -23.06 10.50
N ALA A 185 -30.49 -23.85 10.24
CA ALA A 185 -31.85 -23.44 10.57
C ALA A 185 -32.00 -23.31 12.09
N GLN A 186 -32.57 -22.19 12.52
CA GLN A 186 -32.88 -21.92 13.91
C GLN A 186 -34.21 -21.17 13.93
N ASP A 187 -35.23 -21.76 14.54
CA ASP A 187 -36.59 -21.22 14.59
C ASP A 187 -37.17 -20.84 13.23
N LYS A 188 -37.27 -19.54 12.93
CA LYS A 188 -37.88 -18.97 11.72
C LYS A 188 -36.85 -18.49 10.71
N ALA A 189 -35.58 -18.53 11.05
CA ALA A 189 -34.48 -18.03 10.25
C ALA A 189 -33.29 -18.99 10.26
N VAL A 190 -32.10 -18.45 10.01
CA VAL A 190 -30.84 -19.17 10.04
C VAL A 190 -29.86 -18.46 10.96
N ALA A 191 -28.98 -19.24 11.59
CA ALA A 191 -27.81 -18.72 12.29
C ALA A 191 -26.56 -19.17 11.55
N VAL A 192 -25.54 -18.31 11.56
CA VAL A 192 -24.23 -18.59 10.95
C VAL A 192 -23.16 -18.41 12.02
N ALA A 193 -22.31 -19.43 12.18
CA ALA A 193 -21.16 -19.37 13.05
C ALA A 193 -19.93 -18.93 12.24
N PHE A 194 -19.11 -18.06 12.82
CA PHE A 194 -17.84 -17.62 12.25
C PHE A 194 -16.73 -18.06 13.20
N LYS A 195 -15.81 -18.91 12.73
CA LYS A 195 -14.69 -19.41 13.52
C LYS A 195 -13.44 -18.58 13.26
N ASP A 196 -12.84 -18.06 14.32
CA ASP A 196 -11.65 -17.22 14.25
C ASP A 196 -10.41 -17.99 14.69
N ARG A 197 -9.52 -18.28 13.73
CA ARG A 197 -8.29 -19.05 13.98
C ARG A 197 -7.31 -18.30 14.89
N TRP A 198 -7.40 -16.98 14.92
CA TRP A 198 -6.36 -16.11 15.50
C TRP A 198 -6.89 -15.28 16.66
N ALA A 199 -8.09 -15.57 17.17
CA ALA A 199 -8.75 -14.79 18.22
C ALA A 199 -7.84 -14.48 19.42
N SER A 200 -7.01 -15.44 19.84
CA SER A 200 -6.07 -15.28 20.97
C SER A 200 -5.05 -14.16 20.77
N TYR A 201 -4.65 -13.87 19.53
CA TYR A 201 -3.72 -12.79 19.21
C TYR A 201 -4.39 -11.42 19.15
N TYR A 202 -5.72 -11.40 19.03
CA TYR A 202 -6.54 -10.20 18.95
C TYR A 202 -7.27 -9.90 20.28
N ALA A 203 -6.77 -10.43 21.39
CA ALA A 203 -7.37 -10.23 22.70
C ALA A 203 -7.57 -8.73 23.01
N GLY A 204 -8.82 -8.34 23.29
CA GLY A 204 -9.20 -6.95 23.57
C GLY A 204 -9.51 -6.10 22.33
N GLU A 205 -9.42 -6.66 21.12
CA GLU A 205 -9.92 -6.00 19.90
C GLU A 205 -11.39 -6.30 19.66
N LYS A 206 -12.01 -5.50 18.78
CA LYS A 206 -13.37 -5.74 18.28
C LYS A 206 -13.34 -6.22 16.85
N VAL A 207 -14.24 -7.15 16.52
CA VAL A 207 -14.44 -7.68 15.19
C VAL A 207 -15.79 -7.24 14.68
N LYS A 208 -15.80 -6.55 13.55
CA LYS A 208 -17.01 -6.15 12.85
C LYS A 208 -17.22 -7.12 11.69
N ILE A 209 -18.33 -7.85 11.71
CA ILE A 209 -18.71 -8.77 10.64
C ILE A 209 -19.87 -8.15 9.87
N LYS A 210 -19.71 -8.05 8.56
CA LYS A 210 -20.76 -7.64 7.62
C LYS A 210 -21.15 -8.85 6.79
N ALA A 211 -22.43 -9.22 6.84
CA ALA A 211 -22.94 -10.46 6.27
C ALA A 211 -24.26 -10.20 5.53
N SER A 212 -24.34 -10.74 4.31
CA SER A 212 -25.52 -10.66 3.45
C SER A 212 -26.05 -12.06 3.20
N LEU A 213 -27.20 -12.38 3.78
CA LEU A 213 -27.89 -13.66 3.55
C LEU A 213 -28.50 -13.65 2.15
N LYS A 214 -28.15 -14.64 1.34
CA LYS A 214 -28.60 -14.80 -0.04
C LYS A 214 -29.26 -16.15 -0.26
N ARG A 215 -30.22 -16.18 -1.19
CA ARG A 215 -30.81 -17.41 -1.70
C ARG A 215 -30.14 -17.78 -3.01
N GLU A 216 -29.63 -19.00 -3.10
CA GLU A 216 -29.08 -19.53 -4.36
C GLU A 216 -30.22 -19.86 -5.33
N VAL A 217 -30.13 -19.32 -6.56
CA VAL A 217 -31.08 -19.56 -7.64
C VAL A 217 -30.32 -19.97 -8.89
N GLU A 218 -30.44 -21.26 -9.23
CA GLU A 218 -29.75 -21.84 -10.39
C GLU A 218 -30.09 -21.09 -11.70
N GLY A 219 -29.05 -20.62 -12.39
CA GLY A 219 -29.18 -19.90 -13.67
C GLY A 219 -29.71 -18.46 -13.55
N TRP A 220 -29.78 -17.88 -12.35
CA TRP A 220 -30.25 -16.51 -12.14
C TRP A 220 -29.40 -15.74 -11.12
N PHE A 221 -29.70 -14.46 -10.91
CA PHE A 221 -29.10 -13.66 -9.84
C PHE A 221 -29.63 -14.09 -8.46
N ASP A 222 -28.72 -14.28 -7.52
CA ASP A 222 -29.03 -14.66 -6.13
C ASP A 222 -29.53 -13.44 -5.33
N PRO A 223 -30.83 -13.37 -4.98
CA PRO A 223 -31.37 -12.24 -4.26
C PRO A 223 -30.80 -12.16 -2.83
N THR A 224 -30.45 -10.95 -2.42
CA THR A 224 -30.13 -10.65 -1.02
C THR A 224 -31.40 -10.53 -0.20
N LEU A 225 -31.52 -11.35 0.84
CA LEU A 225 -32.65 -11.35 1.77
C LEU A 225 -32.49 -10.28 2.83
N LYS A 226 -31.29 -10.21 3.43
CA LYS A 226 -30.94 -9.23 4.47
C LYS A 226 -29.43 -9.06 4.55
N GLU A 227 -29.01 -7.82 4.71
CA GLU A 227 -27.64 -7.43 5.06
C GLU A 227 -27.62 -6.96 6.52
N VAL A 228 -26.63 -7.44 7.27
CA VAL A 228 -26.43 -7.10 8.68
C VAL A 228 -24.97 -6.80 8.96
N GLU A 229 -24.73 -5.88 9.87
CA GLU A 229 -23.41 -5.54 10.39
C GLU A 229 -23.45 -5.64 11.90
N VAL A 230 -22.62 -6.49 12.48
CA VAL A 230 -22.56 -6.74 13.93
C VAL A 230 -21.12 -6.63 14.41
N VAL A 231 -20.95 -6.03 15.59
CA VAL A 231 -19.65 -5.89 16.25
C VAL A 231 -19.59 -6.85 17.43
N PHE A 232 -18.56 -7.68 17.45
CA PHE A 232 -18.25 -8.65 18.49
C PHE A 232 -16.95 -8.24 19.19
N ASP A 233 -16.78 -8.65 20.45
CA ASP A 233 -15.46 -8.69 21.07
C ASP A 233 -14.71 -9.91 20.54
N ALA A 234 -13.38 -9.84 20.38
CA ALA A 234 -12.58 -10.93 19.82
C ALA A 234 -12.78 -12.24 20.59
N ALA A 235 -13.20 -13.29 19.88
CA ALA A 235 -13.53 -14.61 20.41
C ALA A 235 -13.26 -15.69 19.36
N GLU A 236 -13.06 -16.94 19.78
CA GLU A 236 -12.79 -18.05 18.85
C GLU A 236 -13.99 -18.37 17.94
N THR A 237 -15.20 -18.01 18.36
CA THR A 237 -16.42 -18.23 17.60
C THR A 237 -17.39 -17.08 17.81
N TYR A 238 -17.96 -16.60 16.71
CA TYR A 238 -19.02 -15.60 16.68
C TYR A 238 -20.28 -16.23 16.09
N THR A 239 -21.44 -15.95 16.68
CA THR A 239 -22.72 -16.40 16.15
C THR A 239 -23.52 -15.20 15.70
N LEU A 240 -23.89 -15.20 14.42
CA LEU A 240 -24.81 -14.23 13.85
C LEU A 240 -26.17 -14.88 13.64
N ASP A 241 -27.15 -14.47 14.44
CA ASP A 241 -28.51 -14.98 14.36
C ASP A 241 -29.38 -14.07 13.49
N PHE A 242 -29.81 -14.56 12.33
CA PHE A 242 -30.69 -13.80 11.45
C PHE A 242 -32.15 -13.77 11.93
N ASN A 243 -32.53 -14.52 12.97
CA ASN A 243 -33.89 -14.46 13.55
C ASN A 243 -34.24 -13.07 14.05
N ALA A 244 -33.27 -12.36 14.62
CA ALA A 244 -33.43 -10.99 15.08
C ALA A 244 -33.89 -10.04 13.96
N TYR A 245 -33.66 -10.41 12.71
CA TYR A 245 -33.95 -9.61 11.52
C TYR A 245 -35.00 -10.23 10.59
N ALA A 246 -35.63 -11.35 10.99
CA ALA A 246 -36.55 -12.11 10.14
C ALA A 246 -37.75 -11.29 9.64
N LYS A 247 -38.18 -10.27 10.39
CA LYS A 247 -39.26 -9.36 10.01
C LYS A 247 -38.88 -8.40 8.89
N ASP A 248 -37.58 -8.17 8.70
CA ASP A 248 -37.05 -7.20 7.73
C ASP A 248 -36.52 -7.88 6.46
N PHE A 249 -36.75 -9.17 6.29
CA PHE A 249 -36.29 -9.86 5.08
C PHE A 249 -37.07 -9.36 3.86
N SER A 250 -36.38 -9.23 2.72
CA SER A 250 -37.03 -8.91 1.45
C SER A 250 -38.02 -10.01 1.01
N GLU A 251 -37.79 -11.25 1.44
CA GLU A 251 -38.71 -12.37 1.29
C GLU A 251 -38.56 -13.38 2.44
N ALA A 252 -39.64 -14.10 2.76
CA ALA A 252 -39.59 -15.18 3.75
C ALA A 252 -38.72 -16.35 3.25
N LEU A 253 -38.03 -17.02 4.18
CA LEU A 253 -37.29 -18.24 3.87
C LEU A 253 -38.24 -19.35 3.42
N LYS A 254 -37.86 -20.04 2.35
CA LYS A 254 -38.65 -21.11 1.74
C LYS A 254 -38.01 -22.46 2.05
N PRO A 255 -38.72 -23.41 2.68
CA PRO A 255 -38.21 -24.75 2.91
C PRO A 255 -37.72 -25.42 1.61
N GLY A 256 -36.62 -26.16 1.69
CA GLY A 256 -36.01 -26.85 0.54
C GLY A 256 -35.21 -25.95 -0.41
N LYS A 257 -35.11 -24.63 -0.14
CA LYS A 257 -34.23 -23.72 -0.90
C LYS A 257 -32.84 -23.64 -0.27
N LYS A 258 -31.85 -23.39 -1.11
CA LYS A 258 -30.45 -23.23 -0.73
C LYS A 258 -30.15 -21.78 -0.36
N TYR A 259 -29.42 -21.59 0.73
CA TYR A 259 -29.01 -20.29 1.25
C TYR A 259 -27.55 -20.30 1.62
N TYR A 260 -26.89 -19.16 1.45
CA TYR A 260 -25.51 -18.92 1.82
C TYR A 260 -25.35 -17.48 2.29
N VAL A 261 -24.18 -17.15 2.83
CA VAL A 261 -23.86 -15.78 3.26
C VAL A 261 -22.69 -15.25 2.45
N GLU A 262 -22.88 -14.12 1.77
CA GLU A 262 -21.75 -13.31 1.29
C GLU A 262 -21.28 -12.43 2.45
N TRP A 263 -20.00 -12.47 2.80
CA TRP A 263 -19.53 -11.76 4.00
C TRP A 263 -18.11 -11.19 3.87
N GLY A 264 -17.82 -10.32 4.82
CA GLY A 264 -16.50 -9.78 5.09
C GLY A 264 -16.42 -9.26 6.51
N PHE A 265 -15.24 -8.83 6.92
CA PHE A 265 -15.03 -8.34 8.27
C PHE A 265 -13.95 -7.26 8.33
N SER A 266 -13.98 -6.45 9.39
CA SER A 266 -12.85 -5.61 9.79
C SER A 266 -12.55 -5.84 11.27
N ARG A 267 -11.33 -5.51 11.69
CA ARG A 267 -10.91 -5.55 13.10
C ARG A 267 -10.50 -4.16 13.54
N HIS A 268 -10.85 -3.82 14.77
CA HIS A 268 -10.53 -2.53 15.38
C HIS A 268 -9.71 -2.75 16.65
N GLY A 269 -8.43 -2.37 16.60
CA GLY A 269 -7.55 -2.43 17.77
C GLY A 269 -6.12 -1.98 17.51
N LYS A 270 -5.19 -2.50 18.32
CA LYS A 270 -3.75 -2.12 18.28
C LYS A 270 -2.94 -2.99 17.32
N VAL A 271 -3.40 -4.22 17.09
CA VAL A 271 -2.79 -5.22 16.22
C VAL A 271 -3.28 -5.03 14.78
N SER A 272 -4.59 -4.88 14.60
CA SER A 272 -5.18 -4.76 13.27
C SER A 272 -5.56 -3.34 12.87
N LYS A 273 -5.37 -3.05 11.58
CA LYS A 273 -5.97 -1.89 10.95
C LYS A 273 -7.46 -2.14 10.75
N ASP A 274 -8.22 -1.06 10.87
CA ASP A 274 -9.62 -1.01 10.47
C ASP A 274 -9.75 -0.97 8.94
N THR A 275 -9.42 -2.09 8.31
CA THR A 275 -9.54 -2.31 6.87
C THR A 275 -10.55 -3.42 6.66
N TYR A 276 -11.59 -3.13 5.87
CA TYR A 276 -12.62 -4.10 5.55
C TYR A 276 -12.09 -5.14 4.55
N MET A 277 -12.08 -6.39 4.97
CA MET A 277 -11.69 -7.55 4.18
C MET A 277 -12.93 -8.21 3.62
N LYS A 278 -13.16 -8.10 2.31
CA LYS A 278 -14.19 -8.88 1.61
C LYS A 278 -13.69 -10.32 1.47
N VAL A 279 -14.35 -11.27 2.11
CA VAL A 279 -13.98 -12.70 2.05
C VAL A 279 -14.69 -13.38 0.88
N GLY A 280 -15.99 -13.12 0.71
CA GLY A 280 -16.79 -13.68 -0.38
C GLY A 280 -17.92 -14.57 0.15
N ASP A 281 -18.25 -15.62 -0.61
CA ASP A 281 -19.38 -16.50 -0.34
C ASP A 281 -18.98 -17.63 0.62
N GLY A 282 -19.79 -17.82 1.66
CA GLY A 282 -19.67 -18.95 2.59
C GLY A 282 -20.30 -20.24 2.04
N PRO A 283 -20.21 -21.34 2.79
CA PRO A 283 -20.84 -22.60 2.42
C PRO A 283 -22.37 -22.48 2.33
N THR A 284 -22.98 -23.19 1.37
CA THR A 284 -24.42 -23.24 1.20
C THR A 284 -25.06 -24.32 2.09
N ALA A 285 -26.26 -24.05 2.61
CA ALA A 285 -27.15 -25.04 3.22
C ALA A 285 -28.57 -25.00 2.65
N VAL A 286 -29.24 -26.15 2.63
CA VAL A 286 -30.69 -26.23 2.35
C VAL A 286 -31.43 -25.85 3.63
N TYR A 287 -32.29 -24.83 3.56
CA TYR A 287 -33.12 -24.44 4.68
C TYR A 287 -34.23 -25.48 4.91
N GLN A 288 -34.22 -26.08 6.09
CA GLN A 288 -35.29 -26.91 6.61
C GLN A 288 -35.68 -26.33 7.96
N PRO A 289 -36.89 -25.77 8.13
CA PRO A 289 -37.30 -25.23 9.43
C PRO A 289 -37.19 -26.35 10.45
N THR A 290 -36.60 -26.07 11.61
CA THR A 290 -36.71 -26.96 12.77
C THR A 290 -38.19 -27.18 13.01
N LEU A 291 -38.67 -28.41 12.80
CA LEU A 291 -40.00 -28.79 13.21
C LEU A 291 -40.06 -28.45 14.70
N MET A 292 -40.77 -27.37 15.05
CA MET A 292 -41.10 -27.14 16.44
C MET A 292 -41.76 -28.45 16.87
N GLU A 293 -41.17 -29.14 17.85
CA GLU A 293 -41.87 -30.20 18.54
C GLU A 293 -43.21 -29.59 18.93
N VAL A 294 -44.26 -29.99 18.22
CA VAL A 294 -45.62 -29.74 18.64
C VAL A 294 -45.75 -30.63 19.85
N ALA A 295 -45.25 -30.14 20.99
CA ALA A 295 -45.38 -30.78 22.26
C ALA A 295 -46.87 -31.06 22.40
N SER A 296 -47.18 -32.35 22.35
CA SER A 296 -48.51 -32.89 22.44
C SER A 296 -49.14 -32.39 23.74
N LEU A 297 -49.93 -31.32 23.63
CA LEU A 297 -50.96 -31.00 24.61
C LEU A 297 -52.09 -32.01 24.37
N TYR A 298 -51.89 -33.21 24.89
CA TYR A 298 -52.94 -34.17 25.23
C TYR A 298 -53.02 -34.26 26.76
#